data_AF-A0A0K9XEJ4-F1
#
_entry.id   AF-A0A0K9XEJ4-F1
#
_cell.length_a   1.000
_cell.length_b   1.000
_cell.length_c   1.000
_cell.angle_alpha   90.00
_cell.angle_beta   90.00
_cell.angle_gamma   90.00
#
_symmetry.space_group_name_H-M   'P 1'
#
loop_
_entity.id
_entity.type
_entity.pdbx_description
1 polymer ?
#
loop_
_entity_poly.entity_id
_entity_poly.type
_entity_poly.pdbx_seq_one_letter_code
_entity_poly.pdbx_strand_id
1 'polypeptide(L)'
;MLSLIEELSDPLSQVGDATMVDPGPVDPYQARLAELGLAIRDHRVAKGWTQAHLGKKVALSNTAIAHFEAGKHVPRRDVARRIDDAMEAGGRIWNLRDELDDNPDAKLVQRVFGYESRAVRIRHANGVIPALLQSPEYERAIIEKNIPFLGGDAEDKLRHRARRHEILKRPDPPAFSAVLTEAALYAVIGSRSIMRDQLLGLIASSQRPGIEVRIAPFEGNADLVQVMGEFSILDLPTGRTVVYASSGVRGLLVTKQEAVAGYTGIYDQLLTRVLDPEASRTLIRRVVRETYSEHHYT
;
A
#
# COMPACT_ATOMS: atom_id res chain seq x y z
N MET A 1 -34.05 -14.92 62.48
CA MET A 1 -33.85 -14.16 63.75
C MET A 1 -32.36 -13.85 63.83
N LEU A 2 -32.01 -12.57 64.08
CA LEU A 2 -30.68 -11.92 64.08
C LEU A 2 -30.25 -11.40 62.68
N SER A 3 -30.51 -10.14 62.30
CA SER A 3 -30.01 -8.81 62.76
C SER A 3 -28.60 -8.51 62.24
N LEU A 4 -28.45 -7.60 61.25
CA LEU A 4 -28.18 -6.16 61.41
C LEU A 4 -26.73 -5.87 61.83
N ILE A 5 -25.89 -5.43 60.89
CA ILE A 5 -24.77 -4.51 61.16
C ILE A 5 -24.70 -3.52 59.99
N GLU A 6 -24.94 -2.27 60.33
CA GLU A 6 -24.68 -1.06 59.56
C GLU A 6 -23.45 -0.38 60.20
N GLU A 7 -22.76 0.47 59.43
CA GLU A 7 -21.77 1.49 59.85
C GLU A 7 -20.36 1.00 60.27
N LEU A 8 -19.22 1.65 59.98
CA LEU A 8 -18.86 2.90 59.27
C LEU A 8 -17.32 2.93 59.08
N SER A 9 -16.86 3.64 58.05
CA SER A 9 -15.56 4.36 57.96
C SER A 9 -14.24 3.59 57.72
N ASP A 10 -13.70 3.72 56.49
CA ASP A 10 -12.42 4.45 56.33
C ASP A 10 -12.36 5.20 54.97
N PRO A 11 -12.29 6.55 54.96
CA PRO A 11 -12.27 7.37 53.76
C PRO A 11 -10.83 7.76 53.37
N LEU A 12 -10.20 6.98 52.50
CA LEU A 12 -9.00 7.42 51.76
C LEU A 12 -9.12 7.03 50.29
N SER A 13 -10.21 7.44 49.66
CA SER A 13 -10.31 7.56 48.20
C SER A 13 -10.49 9.01 47.84
N GLN A 14 -9.37 9.69 47.60
CA GLN A 14 -9.16 10.84 46.71
C GLN A 14 -7.83 11.50 47.11
N VAL A 15 -6.81 11.34 46.28
CA VAL A 15 -6.13 12.42 45.53
C VAL A 15 -5.03 11.72 44.72
N GLY A 16 -5.12 11.76 43.39
CA GLY A 16 -4.08 11.15 42.54
C GLY A 16 -4.43 11.01 41.07
N ASP A 17 -4.84 12.12 40.46
CA ASP A 17 -4.73 12.47 39.04
C ASP A 17 -5.48 11.64 37.97
N ALA A 18 -6.37 12.36 37.29
CA ALA A 18 -7.06 11.91 36.10
C ALA A 18 -6.16 12.10 34.87
N THR A 19 -6.46 11.34 33.81
CA THR A 19 -5.94 11.46 32.43
C THR A 19 -4.61 10.77 32.10
N MET A 20 -4.58 9.45 32.22
CA MET A 20 -3.99 8.67 31.12
C MET A 20 -5.12 8.26 30.19
N VAL A 21 -5.25 8.98 29.07
CA VAL A 21 -5.93 8.45 27.90
C VAL A 21 -5.21 7.16 27.56
N ASP A 22 -5.90 6.03 27.68
CA ASP A 22 -5.44 4.75 27.14
C ASP A 22 -5.01 5.01 25.70
N PRO A 23 -3.70 4.89 25.36
CA PRO A 23 -3.27 5.12 24.00
C PRO A 23 -3.93 4.02 23.19
N GLY A 24 -5.02 4.36 22.50
CA GLY A 24 -5.75 3.44 21.64
C GLY A 24 -4.79 2.65 20.76
N PRO A 25 -5.21 1.48 20.25
CA PRO A 25 -4.33 0.47 19.67
C PRO A 25 -3.21 1.11 18.84
N VAL A 26 -1.97 0.98 19.33
CA VAL A 26 -0.79 1.61 18.73
C VAL A 26 -0.71 1.13 17.28
N ASP A 27 -0.77 2.08 16.34
CA ASP A 27 -0.57 1.80 14.93
C ASP A 27 0.74 1.00 14.77
N PRO A 28 0.69 -0.25 14.26
CA PRO A 28 1.87 -1.09 14.09
C PRO A 28 2.98 -0.41 13.28
N TYR A 29 2.61 0.49 12.35
CA TYR A 29 3.55 1.29 11.59
C TYR A 29 4.28 2.29 12.49
N GLN A 30 3.55 3.06 13.30
CA GLN A 30 4.12 4.02 14.25
C GLN A 30 4.98 3.33 15.32
N ALA A 31 4.58 2.14 15.78
CA ALA A 31 5.38 1.34 16.71
C ALA A 31 6.73 0.96 16.10
N ARG A 32 6.76 0.53 14.83
CA ARG A 32 8.02 0.18 14.14
C ARG A 32 8.85 1.40 13.77
N LEU A 33 8.20 2.51 13.43
CA LEU A 33 8.90 3.76 13.15
C LEU A 33 9.56 4.31 14.41
N ALA A 34 8.91 4.19 15.56
CA ALA A 34 9.50 4.46 16.85
C ALA A 34 10.69 3.52 17.14
N GLU A 35 10.57 2.22 16.84
CA GLU A 35 11.69 1.28 16.98
C GLU A 35 12.89 1.65 16.10
N LEU A 36 12.66 2.06 14.85
CA LEU A 36 13.71 2.57 13.98
C LEU A 36 14.38 3.83 14.57
N GLY A 37 13.57 4.78 15.05
CA GLY A 37 14.08 6.01 15.67
C GLY A 37 14.92 5.73 16.92
N LEU A 38 14.48 4.79 17.75
CA LEU A 38 15.22 4.31 18.92
C LEU A 38 16.53 3.63 18.50
N ALA A 39 16.51 2.75 17.51
CA ALA A 39 17.74 2.09 17.03
C ALA A 39 18.79 3.10 16.52
N ILE A 40 18.35 4.15 15.81
CA ILE A 40 19.24 5.24 15.38
C ILE A 40 19.82 5.97 16.60
N ARG A 41 18.96 6.34 17.56
CA ARG A 41 19.36 7.05 18.78
C ARG A 41 20.34 6.22 19.61
N ASP A 42 20.05 4.95 19.84
CA ASP A 42 20.82 4.05 20.70
C ASP A 42 22.22 3.84 20.14
N HIS A 43 22.35 3.61 18.83
CA HIS A 43 23.66 3.48 18.18
C HIS A 43 24.44 4.80 18.17
N ARG A 44 23.75 5.93 17.95
CA ARG A 44 24.40 7.24 18.03
C ARG A 44 24.94 7.52 19.42
N VAL A 45 24.14 7.26 20.46
CA VAL A 45 24.53 7.46 21.86
C VAL A 45 25.64 6.49 22.28
N ALA A 46 25.60 5.23 21.83
CA ALA A 46 26.66 4.25 22.08
C ALA A 46 28.02 4.69 21.50
N LYS A 47 28.03 5.41 20.37
CA LYS A 47 29.24 6.04 19.82
C LYS A 47 29.63 7.38 20.48
N GLY A 48 28.84 7.88 21.43
CA GLY A 48 29.05 9.19 22.08
C GLY A 48 28.81 10.37 21.14
N TRP A 49 28.05 10.19 20.06
CA TRP A 49 27.85 11.23 19.05
C TRP A 49 26.63 12.10 19.36
N THR A 50 26.72 13.39 19.04
CA THR A 50 25.55 14.27 18.99
C THR A 50 24.79 14.08 17.68
N GLN A 51 23.52 14.48 17.63
CA GLN A 51 22.74 14.47 16.37
C GLN A 51 23.44 15.29 15.27
N ALA A 52 24.05 16.43 15.63
CA ALA A 52 24.84 17.26 14.73
C ALA A 52 26.11 16.55 14.23
N HIS A 53 26.77 15.75 15.07
CA HIS A 53 27.92 14.95 14.66
C HIS A 53 27.50 13.90 13.63
N LEU A 54 26.45 13.11 13.92
CA LEU A 54 25.93 12.11 12.99
C LEU A 54 25.53 12.78 11.67
N GLY A 55 24.80 13.90 11.72
CA GLY A 55 24.41 14.67 10.55
C GLY A 55 25.61 15.02 9.66
N LYS A 56 26.70 15.56 10.23
CA LYS A 56 27.93 15.85 9.47
C LYS A 56 28.54 14.60 8.83
N LYS A 57 28.55 13.45 9.52
CA LYS A 57 29.11 12.19 8.99
C LYS A 57 28.34 11.64 7.79
N VAL A 58 27.03 11.85 7.74
CA VAL A 58 26.17 11.33 6.65
C VAL A 58 25.64 12.41 5.70
N ALA A 59 26.23 13.61 5.74
CA ALA A 59 25.84 14.77 4.95
C ALA A 59 24.34 15.16 5.09
N LEU A 60 23.84 15.18 6.33
CA LEU A 60 22.49 15.59 6.71
C LEU A 60 22.50 16.69 7.77
N SER A 61 21.37 17.40 7.88
CA SER A 61 21.19 18.40 8.94
C SER A 61 20.91 17.74 10.29
N ASN A 62 21.21 18.48 11.37
CA ASN A 62 20.83 18.07 12.73
C ASN A 62 19.32 17.79 12.85
N THR A 63 18.50 18.63 12.21
CA THR A 63 17.04 18.51 12.20
C THR A 63 16.56 17.23 11.53
N ALA A 64 17.20 16.81 10.44
CA ALA A 64 16.85 15.55 9.77
C ALA A 64 17.10 14.35 10.70
N ILE A 65 18.26 14.31 11.37
CA ILE A 65 18.57 13.26 12.35
C ILE A 65 17.56 13.27 13.51
N ALA A 66 17.22 14.45 14.02
CA ALA A 66 16.21 14.58 15.09
C ALA A 66 14.83 14.08 14.66
N HIS A 67 14.41 14.34 13.41
CA HIS A 67 13.15 13.83 12.88
C HIS A 67 13.14 12.31 12.73
N PHE A 68 14.27 11.70 12.33
CA PHE A 68 14.38 10.24 12.26
C PHE A 68 14.32 9.59 13.65
N GLU A 69 15.08 10.12 14.62
CA GLU A 69 15.07 9.59 16.00
C GLU A 69 13.72 9.76 16.70
N ALA A 70 12.99 10.82 16.38
CA ALA A 70 11.64 11.06 16.89
C ALA A 70 10.56 10.25 16.17
N GLY A 71 10.91 9.44 15.15
CA GLY A 71 9.94 8.69 14.36
C GLY A 71 9.01 9.58 13.53
N LYS A 72 9.39 10.83 13.22
CA LYS A 72 8.59 11.74 12.38
C LYS A 72 8.77 11.48 10.89
N HIS A 73 9.95 10.99 10.50
CA HIS A 73 10.27 10.66 9.11
C HIS A 73 11.01 9.34 9.03
N VAL A 74 10.79 8.63 7.93
CA VAL A 74 11.60 7.46 7.58
C VAL A 74 12.79 7.93 6.73
N PRO A 75 14.03 7.60 7.09
CA PRO A 75 15.17 7.87 6.23
C PRO A 75 15.04 7.06 4.92
N ARG A 76 15.40 7.69 3.78
CA ARG A 76 15.57 6.97 2.51
C ARG A 76 16.57 5.84 2.66
N ARG A 77 16.54 4.83 1.78
CA ARG A 77 17.37 3.63 1.97
C ARG A 77 18.87 3.90 1.95
N ASP A 78 19.32 4.72 1.00
CA ASP A 78 20.71 5.16 0.90
C ASP A 78 21.13 5.96 2.14
N VAL A 79 20.23 6.78 2.67
CA VAL A 79 20.42 7.50 3.94
C VAL A 79 20.52 6.52 5.11
N ALA A 80 19.58 5.57 5.23
CA ALA A 80 19.56 4.57 6.29
C ALA A 80 20.82 3.69 6.26
N ARG A 81 21.30 3.30 5.08
CA ARG A 81 22.58 2.59 4.92
C ARG A 81 23.77 3.44 5.34
N ARG A 82 23.86 4.70 4.91
CA ARG A 82 24.95 5.60 5.35
C ARG A 82 24.94 5.80 6.86
N ILE A 83 23.77 5.91 7.48
CA ILE A 83 23.60 6.00 8.95
C ILE A 83 24.06 4.70 9.62
N ASP A 84 23.63 3.55 9.10
CA ASP A 84 24.01 2.22 9.59
C ASP A 84 25.53 2.01 9.51
N ASP A 85 26.12 2.28 8.35
CA ASP A 85 27.56 2.16 8.08
C ASP A 85 28.37 3.13 8.97
N ALA A 86 27.96 4.40 9.05
CA ALA A 86 28.64 5.39 9.88
C ALA A 86 28.63 5.00 11.36
N MET A 87 27.54 4.37 11.83
CA MET A 87 27.39 3.93 13.21
C MET A 87 27.79 2.47 13.44
N GLU A 88 28.27 1.77 12.41
CA GLU A 88 28.65 0.35 12.46
C GLU A 88 27.54 -0.54 13.05
N ALA A 89 26.28 -0.27 12.68
CA ALA A 89 25.09 -0.88 13.27
C ALA A 89 24.81 -2.32 12.80
N GLY A 90 25.72 -2.94 12.04
CA GLY A 90 25.62 -4.33 11.61
C GLY A 90 24.37 -4.63 10.75
N GLY A 91 23.81 -3.60 10.12
CA GLY A 91 22.60 -3.68 9.32
C GLY A 91 21.29 -3.53 10.09
N ARG A 92 21.32 -3.29 11.40
CA ARG A 92 20.10 -3.16 12.22
C ARG A 92 19.19 -2.03 11.74
N ILE A 93 19.75 -0.87 11.39
CA ILE A 93 18.98 0.34 11.06
C ILE A 93 18.35 0.20 9.67
N TRP A 94 19.11 -0.24 8.67
CA TRP A 94 18.53 -0.35 7.32
C TRP A 94 17.57 -1.55 7.21
N ASN A 95 17.74 -2.62 7.99
CA ASN A 95 16.77 -3.71 8.06
C ASN A 95 15.45 -3.25 8.70
N LEU A 96 15.49 -2.57 9.85
CA LEU A 96 14.27 -2.00 10.47
C LEU A 96 13.55 -1.05 9.51
N ARG A 97 14.32 -0.25 8.75
CA ARG A 97 13.75 0.63 7.73
C ARG A 97 13.14 -0.11 6.53
N ASP A 98 13.65 -1.29 6.17
CA ASP A 98 13.09 -2.16 5.11
C ASP A 98 11.88 -2.99 5.62
N GLU A 99 11.69 -3.09 6.94
CA GLU A 99 10.56 -3.77 7.60
C GLU A 99 9.36 -2.85 7.89
N LEU A 100 9.53 -1.52 7.76
CA LEU A 100 8.43 -0.55 7.70
C LEU A 100 7.67 -0.76 6.39
N ASP A 101 6.70 -1.67 6.42
CA ASP A 101 5.91 -2.11 5.27
C ASP A 101 5.34 -0.93 4.44
N ASP A 102 5.31 -1.14 3.12
CA ASP A 102 5.05 -0.20 2.02
C ASP A 102 6.24 0.68 1.58
N ASN A 103 7.47 0.29 1.89
CA ASN A 103 8.61 0.80 1.13
C ASN A 103 8.88 -0.02 -0.16
N PRO A 104 9.15 0.63 -1.31
CA PRO A 104 9.65 -0.04 -2.50
C PRO A 104 10.76 -1.06 -2.28
N ASP A 105 11.67 -0.80 -1.35
CA ASP A 105 12.82 -1.65 -1.07
C ASP A 105 12.52 -2.84 -0.15
N ALA A 106 11.32 -2.90 0.45
CA ALA A 106 10.92 -3.99 1.31
C ALA A 106 11.04 -5.33 0.57
N LYS A 107 11.54 -6.36 1.27
CA LYS A 107 11.82 -7.68 0.67
C LYS A 107 10.61 -8.25 -0.04
N LEU A 108 9.41 -8.09 0.52
CA LEU A 108 8.18 -8.57 -0.08
C LEU A 108 7.86 -7.80 -1.37
N VAL A 109 7.91 -6.47 -1.36
CA VAL A 109 7.64 -5.60 -2.52
C VAL A 109 8.61 -5.93 -3.66
N GLN A 110 9.90 -6.08 -3.36
CA GLN A 110 10.92 -6.47 -4.35
C GLN A 110 10.68 -7.87 -4.92
N ARG A 111 10.26 -8.83 -4.09
CA ARG A 111 9.91 -10.19 -4.56
C ARG A 111 8.70 -10.18 -5.48
N VAL A 112 7.65 -9.45 -5.13
CA VAL A 112 6.44 -9.30 -5.96
C VAL A 112 6.80 -8.64 -7.28
N PHE A 113 7.52 -7.52 -7.24
CA PHE A 113 7.98 -6.83 -8.45
C PHE A 113 8.84 -7.74 -9.34
N GLY A 114 9.70 -8.57 -8.74
CA GLY A 114 10.50 -9.55 -9.46
C GLY A 114 9.67 -10.63 -10.15
N TYR A 115 8.53 -11.04 -9.56
CA TYR A 115 7.59 -11.94 -10.22
C TYR A 115 6.78 -11.26 -11.31
N GLU A 116 6.22 -10.08 -11.05
CA GLU A 116 5.47 -9.29 -12.05
C GLU A 116 6.33 -9.01 -13.28
N SER A 117 7.58 -8.58 -13.08
CA SER A 117 8.52 -8.26 -14.17
C SER A 117 8.88 -9.46 -15.03
N ARG A 118 8.71 -10.68 -14.53
CA ARG A 118 9.03 -11.92 -15.25
C ARG A 118 7.79 -12.67 -15.72
N ALA A 119 6.60 -12.27 -15.30
CA ALA A 119 5.38 -12.94 -15.65
C ALA A 119 5.15 -12.94 -17.17
N VAL A 120 4.51 -13.99 -17.65
CA VAL A 120 3.94 -14.08 -19.01
C VAL A 120 2.46 -13.72 -19.01
N ARG A 121 1.79 -13.88 -17.87
CA ARG A 121 0.41 -13.45 -17.64
C ARG A 121 0.22 -12.95 -16.22
N ILE A 122 -0.48 -11.84 -16.08
CA ILE A 122 -0.78 -11.16 -14.82
C ILE A 122 -2.30 -10.96 -14.75
N ARG A 123 -2.93 -11.48 -13.70
CA ARG A 123 -4.39 -11.38 -13.49
C ARG A 123 -4.67 -10.70 -12.16
N HIS A 124 -5.36 -9.57 -12.17
CA HIS A 124 -5.69 -8.77 -10.99
C HIS A 124 -7.18 -8.89 -10.69
N ALA A 125 -7.51 -9.13 -9.42
CA ALA A 125 -8.84 -8.97 -8.87
C ALA A 125 -8.74 -7.97 -7.72
N ASN A 126 -9.15 -6.73 -7.95
CA ASN A 126 -8.98 -5.63 -7.00
C ASN A 126 -10.25 -4.78 -6.91
N GLY A 127 -10.53 -4.26 -5.71
CA GLY A 127 -11.56 -3.24 -5.50
C GLY A 127 -11.18 -1.84 -6.01
N VAL A 128 -9.97 -1.70 -6.56
CA VAL A 128 -9.36 -0.42 -6.96
C VAL A 128 -8.63 -0.57 -8.29
N ILE A 129 -8.38 0.56 -8.96
CA ILE A 129 -7.59 0.59 -10.21
C ILE A 129 -6.17 0.08 -9.93
N PRO A 130 -5.69 -0.97 -10.62
CA PRO A 130 -4.36 -1.54 -10.40
C PRO A 130 -3.26 -0.53 -10.66
N ALA A 131 -2.20 -0.55 -9.84
CA ALA A 131 -1.04 0.32 -10.00
C ALA A 131 -0.51 0.33 -11.45
N LEU A 132 -0.48 -0.82 -12.13
CA LEU A 132 0.00 -0.94 -13.51
C LEU A 132 -0.81 -0.13 -14.55
N LEU A 133 -2.04 0.25 -14.23
CA LEU A 133 -2.96 1.01 -15.09
C LEU A 133 -3.24 2.43 -14.59
N GLN A 134 -2.58 2.87 -13.51
CA GLN A 134 -2.74 4.24 -12.98
C GLN A 134 -2.01 5.28 -13.84
N SER A 135 -2.51 6.52 -13.88
CA SER A 135 -1.80 7.67 -14.45
C SER A 135 -0.84 8.28 -13.42
N PRO A 136 0.21 9.00 -13.86
CA PRO A 136 1.15 9.69 -12.97
C PRO A 136 0.48 10.63 -11.96
N GLU A 137 -0.59 11.30 -12.35
CA GLU A 137 -1.33 12.23 -11.49
C GLU A 137 -2.19 11.47 -10.46
N TYR A 138 -2.83 10.38 -10.88
CA TYR A 138 -3.61 9.52 -9.98
C TYR A 138 -2.71 8.83 -8.95
N GLU A 139 -1.56 8.28 -9.38
CA GLU A 139 -0.62 7.62 -8.48
C GLU A 139 -0.01 8.60 -7.46
N ARG A 140 0.27 9.84 -7.87
CA ARG A 140 0.78 10.87 -6.97
C ARG A 140 -0.27 11.23 -5.93
N ALA A 141 -1.50 11.48 -6.36
CA ALA A 141 -2.60 11.80 -5.47
C ALA A 141 -2.88 10.68 -4.44
N ILE A 142 -2.83 9.40 -4.84
CA ILE A 142 -3.02 8.29 -3.90
C ILE A 142 -1.80 8.08 -2.99
N ILE A 143 -0.57 8.22 -3.50
CA ILE A 143 0.63 8.05 -2.68
C ILE A 143 0.70 9.14 -1.61
N GLU A 144 0.63 10.42 -2.01
CA GLU A 144 0.79 11.55 -1.09
C GLU A 144 -0.25 11.52 0.02
N LYS A 145 -1.51 11.20 -0.30
CA LYS A 145 -2.60 11.09 0.67
C LYS A 145 -2.42 9.92 1.64
N ASN A 146 -1.74 8.85 1.24
CA ASN A 146 -1.52 7.67 2.08
C ASN A 146 -0.20 7.69 2.85
N ILE A 147 0.73 8.62 2.58
CA ILE A 147 1.97 8.76 3.37
C ILE A 147 1.69 8.89 4.87
N PRO A 148 0.69 9.63 5.38
CA PRO A 148 0.45 9.68 6.83
C PRO A 148 0.10 8.33 7.47
N PHE A 149 -0.44 7.39 6.69
CA PHE A 149 -0.93 6.09 7.18
C PHE A 149 0.04 4.94 6.87
N LEU A 150 0.71 4.99 5.72
CA LEU A 150 1.61 3.94 5.23
C LEU A 150 3.10 4.34 5.32
N GLY A 151 3.35 5.61 5.65
CA GLY A 151 4.65 6.29 5.66
C GLY A 151 5.55 5.99 4.47
N GLY A 152 6.86 6.08 4.69
CA GLY A 152 7.86 6.07 3.61
C GLY A 152 7.98 7.42 2.87
N ASP A 153 8.77 7.43 1.79
CA ASP A 153 9.03 8.61 0.95
C ASP A 153 8.19 8.53 -0.34
N ALA A 154 7.43 9.58 -0.63
CA ALA A 154 6.52 9.62 -1.78
C ALA A 154 7.27 9.49 -3.11
N GLU A 155 8.44 10.13 -3.23
CA GLU A 155 9.25 10.11 -4.44
C GLU A 155 9.85 8.71 -4.67
N ASP A 156 10.27 8.01 -3.61
CA ASP A 156 10.69 6.61 -3.70
C ASP A 156 9.56 5.71 -4.21
N LYS A 157 8.34 5.86 -3.65
CA LYS A 157 7.15 5.10 -4.08
C LYS A 157 6.77 5.40 -5.52
N LEU A 158 6.80 6.67 -5.93
CA LEU A 158 6.54 7.09 -7.31
C LEU A 158 7.56 6.50 -8.28
N ARG A 159 8.86 6.57 -7.97
CA ARG A 159 9.90 5.94 -8.80
C ARG A 159 9.70 4.43 -8.93
N HIS A 160 9.25 3.76 -7.87
CA HIS A 160 8.94 2.33 -7.93
C HIS A 160 7.72 2.04 -8.83
N ARG A 161 6.65 2.83 -8.73
CA ARG A 161 5.49 2.68 -9.62
C ARG A 161 5.84 2.94 -11.08
N ALA A 162 6.64 3.97 -11.36
CA ALA A 162 7.15 4.23 -12.71
C ALA A 162 7.86 3.01 -13.30
N ARG A 163 8.70 2.31 -12.52
CA ARG A 163 9.34 1.05 -12.95
C ARG A 163 8.34 -0.07 -13.22
N ARG A 164 7.24 -0.14 -12.46
CA ARG A 164 6.17 -1.13 -12.67
C ARG A 164 5.42 -0.87 -13.96
N HIS A 165 5.15 0.38 -14.32
CA HIS A 165 4.48 0.70 -15.59
C HIS A 165 5.24 0.19 -16.82
N GLU A 166 6.56 0.12 -16.77
CA GLU A 166 7.38 -0.40 -17.87
C GLU A 166 7.14 -1.88 -18.17
N ILE A 167 6.59 -2.66 -17.22
CA ILE A 167 6.23 -4.07 -17.42
C ILE A 167 5.25 -4.22 -18.59
N LEU A 168 4.23 -3.35 -18.67
CA LEU A 168 3.23 -3.38 -19.73
C LEU A 168 3.64 -2.62 -21.01
N LYS A 169 4.81 -1.97 -21.02
CA LYS A 169 5.31 -1.19 -22.17
C LYS A 169 6.47 -1.86 -22.91
N ARG A 170 7.06 -2.92 -22.34
CA ARG A 170 8.16 -3.65 -22.98
C ARG A 170 7.73 -4.31 -24.31
N PRO A 171 8.67 -4.70 -25.19
CA PRO A 171 8.36 -5.27 -26.50
C PRO A 171 7.47 -6.54 -26.48
N ASP A 172 7.64 -7.39 -25.47
CA ASP A 172 6.84 -8.60 -25.25
C ASP A 172 6.12 -8.52 -23.89
N PRO A 173 5.08 -7.68 -23.76
CA PRO A 173 4.42 -7.44 -22.48
C PRO A 173 3.64 -8.70 -22.03
N PRO A 174 3.50 -8.95 -20.72
CA PRO A 174 2.64 -10.03 -20.27
C PRO A 174 1.19 -9.78 -20.68
N ALA A 175 0.45 -10.86 -20.92
CA ALA A 175 -1.00 -10.76 -20.99
C ALA A 175 -1.52 -10.26 -19.64
N PHE A 176 -2.23 -9.15 -19.63
CA PHE A 176 -2.71 -8.50 -18.42
C PHE A 176 -4.24 -8.50 -18.41
N SER A 177 -4.84 -8.97 -17.32
CA SER A 177 -6.28 -8.84 -17.11
C SER A 177 -6.57 -8.28 -15.72
N ALA A 178 -7.52 -7.35 -15.63
CA ALA A 178 -8.00 -6.79 -14.37
C ALA A 178 -9.51 -6.90 -14.26
N VAL A 179 -9.97 -7.42 -13.13
CA VAL A 179 -11.35 -7.34 -12.66
C VAL A 179 -11.41 -6.25 -11.60
N LEU A 180 -12.22 -5.23 -11.83
CA LEU A 180 -12.42 -4.09 -10.94
C LEU A 180 -13.86 -4.08 -10.45
N THR A 181 -14.09 -3.62 -9.22
CA THR A 181 -15.45 -3.30 -8.78
C THR A 181 -15.93 -2.02 -9.45
N GLU A 182 -17.25 -1.90 -9.68
CA GLU A 182 -17.84 -0.67 -10.19
C GLU A 182 -17.57 0.52 -9.25
N ALA A 183 -17.42 0.29 -7.93
CA ALA A 183 -17.03 1.30 -6.95
C ALA A 183 -15.70 2.01 -7.30
N ALA A 184 -14.75 1.31 -7.92
CA ALA A 184 -13.49 1.89 -8.36
C ALA A 184 -13.66 3.03 -9.37
N LEU A 185 -14.81 3.08 -10.06
CA LEU A 185 -15.11 4.14 -11.03
C LEU A 185 -15.60 5.44 -10.37
N TYR A 186 -16.05 5.37 -9.11
CA TYR A 186 -16.65 6.50 -8.39
C TYR A 186 -15.80 7.01 -7.22
N ALA A 187 -14.86 6.20 -6.72
CA ALA A 187 -13.95 6.57 -5.64
C ALA A 187 -12.93 7.63 -6.12
N VAL A 188 -13.26 8.91 -5.90
CA VAL A 188 -12.43 10.04 -6.37
C VAL A 188 -11.07 10.05 -5.67
N ILE A 189 -10.01 9.91 -6.47
CA ILE A 189 -8.62 10.11 -6.05
C ILE A 189 -8.09 11.39 -6.67
N GLY A 190 -7.46 12.24 -5.85
CA GLY A 190 -7.06 13.58 -6.26
C GLY A 190 -8.27 14.47 -6.50
N SER A 191 -8.37 15.02 -7.71
CA SER A 191 -9.51 15.84 -8.16
C SER A 191 -10.45 15.06 -9.09
N ARG A 192 -11.62 15.63 -9.37
CA ARG A 192 -12.52 15.09 -10.40
C ARG A 192 -11.86 15.03 -11.78
N SER A 193 -11.00 15.99 -12.12
CA SER A 193 -10.25 15.99 -13.38
C SER A 193 -9.22 14.86 -13.43
N ILE A 194 -8.46 14.63 -12.36
CA ILE A 194 -7.52 13.51 -12.27
C ILE A 194 -8.26 12.17 -12.42
N MET A 195 -9.40 12.02 -11.73
CA MET A 195 -10.21 10.80 -11.82
C MET A 195 -10.77 10.61 -13.24
N ARG A 196 -11.24 11.67 -13.88
CA ARG A 196 -11.70 11.64 -15.28
C ARG A 196 -10.60 11.13 -16.21
N ASP A 197 -9.42 11.71 -16.13
CA ASP A 197 -8.30 11.40 -17.00
C ASP A 197 -7.78 9.98 -16.74
N GLN A 198 -7.80 9.53 -15.49
CA GLN A 198 -7.54 8.14 -15.13
C GLN A 198 -8.52 7.16 -15.81
N LEU A 199 -9.82 7.45 -15.79
CA LEU A 199 -10.83 6.58 -16.41
C LEU A 199 -10.72 6.56 -17.94
N LEU A 200 -10.40 7.71 -18.55
CA LEU A 200 -10.09 7.77 -19.99
C LEU A 200 -8.83 6.97 -20.34
N GLY A 201 -7.78 7.08 -19.51
CA GLY A 201 -6.57 6.27 -19.64
C GLY A 201 -6.81 4.77 -19.47
N LEU A 202 -7.75 4.38 -18.60
CA LEU A 202 -8.17 2.99 -18.43
C LEU A 202 -8.86 2.45 -19.70
N ILE A 203 -9.75 3.23 -20.32
CA ILE A 203 -10.36 2.88 -21.61
C ILE A 203 -9.28 2.69 -22.67
N ALA A 204 -8.37 3.67 -22.83
CA ALA A 204 -7.30 3.61 -23.82
C ALA A 204 -6.38 2.40 -23.60
N SER A 205 -6.03 2.09 -22.34
CA SER A 205 -5.22 0.93 -22.00
C SER A 205 -5.92 -0.39 -22.36
N SER A 206 -7.23 -0.50 -22.09
CA SER A 206 -8.03 -1.69 -22.40
C SER A 206 -8.24 -1.96 -23.91
N GLN A 207 -7.85 -1.03 -24.78
CA GLN A 207 -7.87 -1.20 -26.24
C GLN A 207 -6.55 -1.77 -26.78
N ARG A 208 -5.50 -1.81 -25.96
CA ARG A 208 -4.20 -2.35 -26.36
C ARG A 208 -4.26 -3.89 -26.39
N PRO A 209 -3.63 -4.54 -27.39
CA PRO A 209 -3.55 -6.00 -27.42
C PRO A 209 -2.96 -6.56 -26.12
N GLY A 210 -3.56 -7.63 -25.62
CA GLY A 210 -3.11 -8.31 -24.39
C GLY A 210 -3.51 -7.63 -23.09
N ILE A 211 -4.28 -6.53 -23.11
CA ILE A 211 -4.81 -5.88 -21.91
C ILE A 211 -6.34 -6.03 -21.87
N GLU A 212 -6.85 -6.69 -20.84
CA GLU A 212 -8.29 -6.82 -20.59
C GLU A 212 -8.68 -6.12 -19.29
N VAL A 213 -9.72 -5.30 -19.33
CA VAL A 213 -10.32 -4.68 -18.14
C VAL A 213 -11.79 -5.04 -18.11
N ARG A 214 -12.21 -5.64 -17.00
CA ARG A 214 -13.60 -6.04 -16.75
C ARG A 214 -14.11 -5.38 -15.48
N ILE A 215 -15.35 -4.91 -15.50
CA ILE A 215 -16.01 -4.32 -14.33
C ILE A 215 -17.01 -5.31 -13.76
N ALA A 216 -16.98 -5.52 -12.44
CA ALA A 216 -18.03 -6.16 -11.66
C ALA A 216 -19.09 -5.09 -11.31
N PRO A 217 -20.28 -5.11 -11.94
CA PRO A 217 -21.34 -4.15 -11.64
C PRO A 217 -21.82 -4.25 -10.20
N PHE A 218 -22.37 -3.17 -9.65
CA PHE A 218 -22.98 -3.22 -8.31
C PHE A 218 -24.11 -4.25 -8.23
N GLU A 219 -24.95 -4.28 -9.26
CA GLU A 219 -26.07 -5.20 -9.33
C GLU A 219 -25.57 -6.64 -9.53
N GLY A 220 -26.03 -7.54 -8.67
CA GLY A 220 -25.71 -8.97 -8.78
C GLY A 220 -24.30 -9.36 -8.35
N ASN A 221 -23.49 -8.48 -7.72
CA ASN A 221 -22.13 -8.81 -7.25
C ASN A 221 -21.81 -8.34 -5.83
N ALA A 222 -22.79 -7.93 -5.02
CA ALA A 222 -22.54 -7.42 -3.67
C ALA A 222 -21.82 -8.44 -2.75
N ASP A 223 -22.20 -9.72 -2.83
CA ASP A 223 -21.54 -10.85 -2.16
C ASP A 223 -20.10 -11.05 -2.65
N LEU A 224 -19.88 -10.93 -3.96
CA LEU A 224 -18.57 -11.04 -4.59
C LEU A 224 -17.63 -9.92 -4.13
N VAL A 225 -18.11 -8.68 -4.04
CA VAL A 225 -17.32 -7.55 -3.51
C VAL A 225 -16.90 -7.80 -2.05
N GLN A 226 -17.71 -8.49 -1.25
CA GLN A 226 -17.38 -8.78 0.16
C GLN A 226 -16.29 -9.85 0.32
N VAL A 227 -16.18 -10.79 -0.62
CA VAL A 227 -15.30 -11.96 -0.46
C VAL A 227 -14.08 -11.96 -1.39
N MET A 228 -14.08 -11.15 -2.45
CA MET A 228 -13.01 -11.14 -3.47
C MET A 228 -11.63 -10.85 -2.87
N GLY A 229 -11.57 -9.95 -1.88
CA GLY A 229 -10.31 -9.41 -1.39
C GLY A 229 -9.51 -8.71 -2.51
N GLU A 230 -8.22 -8.50 -2.28
CA GLU A 230 -7.30 -7.96 -3.28
C GLU A 230 -6.20 -8.97 -3.56
N PHE A 231 -6.09 -9.42 -4.80
CA PHE A 231 -5.02 -10.33 -5.18
C PHE A 231 -4.63 -10.22 -6.65
N SER A 232 -3.42 -10.69 -6.93
CA SER A 232 -2.86 -10.83 -8.26
C SER A 232 -2.30 -12.24 -8.46
N ILE A 233 -2.58 -12.83 -9.61
CA ILE A 233 -2.06 -14.14 -10.03
C ILE A 233 -1.02 -13.89 -11.11
N LEU A 234 0.20 -14.40 -10.88
CA LEU A 234 1.37 -14.20 -11.71
C LEU A 234 1.81 -15.55 -12.28
N ASP A 235 1.56 -15.76 -13.56
CA ASP A 235 1.99 -16.96 -14.27
C ASP A 235 3.40 -16.72 -14.84
N LEU A 236 4.35 -17.57 -14.47
CA LEU A 236 5.76 -17.43 -14.84
C LEU A 236 6.11 -18.31 -16.06
N PRO A 237 7.14 -17.94 -16.85
CA PRO A 237 7.62 -18.74 -17.99
C PRO A 237 7.98 -20.19 -17.64
N THR A 238 8.31 -20.46 -16.38
CA THR A 238 8.67 -21.81 -15.91
C THR A 238 7.45 -22.73 -15.70
N GLY A 239 6.23 -22.26 -15.99
CA GLY A 239 4.98 -22.96 -15.68
C GLY A 239 4.54 -22.85 -14.22
N ARG A 240 5.27 -22.10 -13.39
CA ARG A 240 4.90 -21.87 -11.99
C ARG A 240 3.96 -20.68 -11.88
N THR A 241 2.92 -20.81 -11.08
CA THR A 241 2.01 -19.71 -10.73
C THR A 241 2.24 -19.26 -9.29
N VAL A 242 2.25 -17.95 -9.07
CA VAL A 242 2.39 -17.32 -7.75
C VAL A 242 1.22 -16.38 -7.56
N VAL A 243 0.66 -16.34 -6.34
CA VAL A 243 -0.36 -15.34 -5.99
C VAL A 243 0.24 -14.35 -5.01
N TYR A 244 -0.03 -13.07 -5.23
CA TYR A 244 0.17 -12.03 -4.24
C TYR A 244 -1.19 -11.51 -3.79
N ALA A 245 -1.55 -11.76 -2.55
CA ALA A 245 -2.77 -11.24 -1.92
C ALA A 245 -2.39 -10.06 -1.02
N SER A 246 -3.07 -8.93 -1.20
CA SER A 246 -2.90 -7.73 -0.38
C SER A 246 -3.97 -7.70 0.70
N SER A 247 -3.58 -7.38 1.93
CA SER A 247 -4.50 -6.94 2.98
C SER A 247 -4.14 -5.52 3.38
N GLY A 248 -5.06 -4.81 4.02
CA GLY A 248 -4.82 -3.43 4.48
C GLY A 248 -3.65 -3.26 5.44
N VAL A 249 -3.03 -4.34 5.93
CA VAL A 249 -1.90 -4.31 6.88
C VAL A 249 -0.67 -5.04 6.34
N ARG A 250 -0.84 -6.16 5.61
CA ARG A 250 0.27 -6.98 5.08
C ARG A 250 -0.05 -7.63 3.75
N GLY A 251 0.96 -7.73 2.90
CA GLY A 251 0.90 -8.60 1.72
C GLY A 251 1.28 -10.05 2.04
N LEU A 252 0.67 -10.99 1.32
CA LEU A 252 0.93 -12.42 1.41
C LEU A 252 1.33 -12.97 0.04
N LEU A 253 2.50 -13.61 -0.03
CA LEU A 253 2.95 -14.32 -1.22
C LEU A 253 2.64 -15.81 -1.09
N VAL A 254 1.74 -16.31 -1.93
CA VAL A 254 1.28 -17.70 -1.94
C VAL A 254 1.93 -18.44 -3.10
N THR A 255 2.60 -19.55 -2.79
CA THR A 255 3.35 -20.37 -3.76
C THR A 255 3.01 -21.86 -3.70
N LYS A 256 2.26 -22.31 -2.67
CA LYS A 256 1.78 -23.69 -2.56
C LYS A 256 0.68 -23.94 -3.60
N GLN A 257 0.80 -25.03 -4.35
CA GLN A 257 -0.03 -25.29 -5.52
C GLN A 257 -1.53 -25.36 -5.18
N GLU A 258 -1.89 -25.99 -4.07
CA GLU A 258 -3.28 -26.13 -3.63
C GLU A 258 -3.90 -24.77 -3.29
N ALA A 259 -3.14 -23.92 -2.61
CA ALA A 259 -3.59 -22.57 -2.26
C ALA A 259 -3.70 -21.68 -3.50
N VAL A 260 -2.74 -21.78 -4.44
CA VAL A 260 -2.78 -21.06 -5.72
C VAL A 260 -3.99 -21.50 -6.56
N ALA A 261 -4.32 -22.79 -6.56
CA ALA A 261 -5.51 -23.32 -7.24
C ALA A 261 -6.80 -22.72 -6.66
N GLY A 262 -6.88 -22.54 -5.34
CA GLY A 262 -8.00 -21.84 -4.69
C GLY A 262 -8.20 -20.41 -5.23
N TYR A 263 -7.15 -19.58 -5.25
CA TYR A 263 -7.23 -18.23 -5.80
C TYR A 263 -7.56 -18.20 -7.29
N THR A 264 -7.03 -19.16 -8.06
CA THR A 264 -7.35 -19.28 -9.48
C THR A 264 -8.82 -19.61 -9.69
N GLY A 265 -9.37 -20.55 -8.92
CA GLY A 265 -10.78 -20.89 -8.95
C GLY A 265 -11.69 -19.73 -8.55
N ILE A 266 -11.28 -18.91 -7.56
CA ILE A 266 -11.99 -17.66 -7.24
C ILE A 266 -11.98 -16.74 -8.46
N TYR A 267 -10.82 -16.47 -9.04
CA TYR A 267 -10.70 -15.60 -10.22
C TYR A 267 -11.58 -16.05 -11.38
N ASP A 268 -11.59 -17.35 -11.67
CA ASP A 268 -12.39 -17.93 -12.76
C ASP A 268 -13.90 -17.78 -12.48
N GLN A 269 -14.33 -17.94 -11.22
CA GLN A 269 -15.71 -17.64 -10.83
C GLN A 269 -16.06 -16.16 -10.99
N LEU A 270 -15.15 -15.23 -10.63
CA LEU A 270 -15.37 -13.80 -10.84
C LEU A 270 -15.66 -13.50 -12.31
N LEU A 271 -14.92 -14.13 -13.23
CA LEU A 271 -15.07 -13.90 -14.68
C LEU A 271 -16.48 -14.24 -15.20
N THR A 272 -17.23 -15.10 -14.52
CA THR A 272 -18.60 -15.46 -14.91
C THR A 272 -19.65 -14.40 -14.56
N ARG A 273 -19.29 -13.41 -13.73
CA ARG A 273 -20.23 -12.43 -13.15
C ARG A 273 -19.92 -10.98 -13.49
N VAL A 274 -18.80 -10.75 -14.17
CA VAL A 274 -18.33 -9.43 -14.60
C VAL A 274 -18.79 -9.13 -16.02
N LEU A 275 -18.81 -7.85 -16.36
CA LEU A 275 -19.03 -7.42 -17.73
C LEU A 275 -17.89 -7.88 -18.64
N ASP A 276 -18.21 -8.16 -19.90
CA ASP A 276 -17.20 -8.33 -20.93
C ASP A 276 -16.39 -7.02 -21.16
N PRO A 277 -15.25 -7.06 -21.87
CA PRO A 277 -14.42 -5.88 -22.08
C PRO A 277 -15.13 -4.69 -22.77
N GLU A 278 -16.05 -4.90 -23.71
CA GLU A 278 -16.73 -3.79 -24.40
C GLU A 278 -17.85 -3.19 -23.55
N ALA A 279 -18.64 -4.01 -22.87
CA ALA A 279 -19.62 -3.56 -21.90
C ALA A 279 -18.95 -2.80 -20.74
N SER A 280 -17.78 -3.25 -20.30
CA SER A 280 -16.95 -2.56 -19.31
C SER A 280 -16.51 -1.18 -19.79
N ARG A 281 -15.98 -1.07 -21.02
CA ARG A 281 -15.63 0.24 -21.62
C ARG A 281 -16.85 1.15 -21.72
N THR A 282 -18.00 0.61 -22.11
CA THR A 282 -19.25 1.36 -22.22
C THR A 282 -19.68 1.93 -20.86
N LEU A 283 -19.61 1.12 -19.81
CA LEU A 283 -19.87 1.57 -18.44
C LEU A 283 -18.90 2.68 -18.02
N ILE A 284 -17.59 2.51 -18.24
CA ILE A 284 -16.60 3.54 -17.89
C ILE A 284 -16.87 4.86 -18.63
N ARG A 285 -17.18 4.82 -19.94
CA ARG A 285 -17.54 6.01 -20.73
C ARG A 285 -18.78 6.71 -20.16
N ARG A 286 -19.79 5.93 -19.76
CA ARG A 286 -21.02 6.43 -19.13
C ARG A 286 -20.69 7.19 -17.85
N VAL A 287 -19.90 6.58 -16.95
CA VAL A 287 -19.47 7.19 -15.69
C VAL A 287 -18.69 8.49 -15.92
N VAL A 288 -17.74 8.49 -16.87
CA VAL A 288 -16.99 9.69 -17.24
C VAL A 288 -17.92 10.84 -17.64
N ARG A 289 -18.94 10.56 -18.47
CA ARG A 289 -19.88 11.58 -18.96
C ARG A 289 -20.81 12.08 -17.85
N GLU A 290 -21.39 11.18 -17.05
CA GLU A 290 -22.45 11.51 -16.09
C GLU A 290 -21.89 12.05 -14.77
N THR A 291 -20.74 11.54 -14.35
CA THR A 291 -20.13 11.94 -13.09
C THR A 291 -19.02 12.96 -13.31
N TYR A 292 -18.13 12.77 -14.28
CA TYR A 292 -16.91 13.56 -14.39
C TYR A 292 -16.92 14.59 -15.53
N SER A 293 -18.09 14.93 -16.08
CA SER A 293 -18.21 16.04 -17.02
C SER A 293 -17.90 17.38 -16.34
N GLU A 294 -17.14 18.23 -17.02
CA GLU A 294 -16.96 19.61 -16.59
C GLU A 294 -18.29 20.33 -16.70
N HIS A 295 -19.00 20.45 -15.58
CA HIS A 295 -20.10 21.40 -15.50
C HIS A 295 -19.46 22.78 -15.41
N HIS A 296 -19.36 23.46 -16.55
CA HIS A 296 -19.25 24.92 -16.55
C HIS A 296 -20.54 25.45 -15.92
N TYR A 297 -20.52 25.65 -14.60
CA TYR A 297 -21.43 26.63 -14.00
C TYR A 297 -20.93 27.99 -14.48
N THR A 298 -21.50 28.44 -15.59
CA THR A 298 -21.54 29.86 -15.98
C THR A 298 -22.32 30.66 -14.95
#